data_AF-A0A3D4ZP85-F1
#
_entry.id   AF-A0A3D4ZP85-F1
#
_cell.length_a   1.000
_cell.length_b   1.000
_cell.length_c   1.000
_cell.angle_alpha   90.00
_cell.angle_beta   90.00
_cell.angle_gamma   90.00
#
_symmetry.space_group_name_H-M   'P 1'
#
loop_
_entity.id
_entity.type
_entity.pdbx_description
1 polymer ?
#
loop_
_entity_poly.entity_id
_entity_poly.type
_entity_poly.pdbx_seq_one_letter_code
_entity_poly.pdbx_strand_id
1 'polypeptide(L)'
;MEQKKSIFDLKKSWQWMTYIYIVLPLIMFALGWLMGDNDMGKFFSGLFHAYNLYIMNPLLDFGKKMGIIGILIPLFLFGWAIKRKDYVDLAISVGIEALVVLYFWQEWNYLAIGPLRF
;
A
#
# COMPACT_ATOMS: atom_id res chain seq x y z
N MET A 1 -25.42 -1.54 -25.10
CA MET A 1 -25.30 -0.99 -23.73
C MET A 1 -23.84 -1.09 -23.33
N GLU A 2 -23.10 0.02 -23.38
CA GLU A 2 -21.73 0.06 -22.86
C GLU A 2 -21.76 -0.07 -21.34
N GLN A 3 -21.32 -1.22 -20.81
CA GLN A 3 -21.07 -1.35 -19.39
C GLN A 3 -19.95 -0.36 -19.03
N LYS A 4 -20.29 0.71 -18.34
CA LYS A 4 -19.37 1.68 -17.76
C LYS A 4 -18.42 0.89 -16.84
N LYS A 5 -17.21 0.58 -17.33
CA LYS A 5 -16.17 -0.10 -16.55
C LYS A 5 -15.92 0.73 -15.30
N SER A 6 -16.41 0.24 -14.16
CA SER A 6 -16.15 0.85 -12.87
C SER A 6 -14.65 0.80 -12.61
N ILE A 7 -14.08 1.92 -12.18
CA ILE A 7 -12.69 2.04 -11.71
C ILE A 7 -12.37 1.06 -10.56
N PHE A 8 -13.40 0.47 -9.94
CA PHE A 8 -13.28 -0.56 -8.90
C PHE A 8 -13.34 -2.00 -9.42
N ASP A 9 -13.39 -2.23 -10.74
CA ASP A 9 -13.36 -3.56 -11.33
C ASP A 9 -11.92 -4.11 -11.36
N LEU A 10 -11.29 -4.14 -10.18
CA LEU A 10 -9.93 -4.60 -9.93
C LEU A 10 -9.89 -6.13 -10.11
N LYS A 11 -9.48 -6.57 -11.30
CA LYS A 11 -9.45 -7.99 -11.67
C LYS A 11 -8.08 -8.60 -11.51
N LYS A 12 -7.00 -7.82 -11.59
CA LYS A 12 -5.62 -8.31 -11.59
C LYS A 12 -4.96 -8.06 -10.24
N SER A 13 -4.02 -8.93 -9.89
CA SER A 13 -3.28 -8.86 -8.63
C SER A 13 -2.49 -7.55 -8.52
N TRP A 14 -1.82 -7.16 -9.61
CA TRP A 14 -1.07 -5.90 -9.63
C TRP A 14 -1.96 -4.67 -9.44
N GLN A 15 -3.23 -4.71 -9.88
CA GLN A 15 -4.18 -3.61 -9.69
C GLN A 15 -4.53 -3.44 -8.22
N TRP A 16 -4.75 -4.55 -7.51
CA TRP A 16 -4.96 -4.54 -6.06
C TRP A 16 -3.73 -4.04 -5.32
N MET A 17 -2.54 -4.49 -5.69
CA MET A 17 -1.29 -4.02 -5.07
C MET A 17 -1.06 -2.53 -5.31
N THR A 18 -1.31 -2.04 -6.53
CA THR A 18 -1.24 -0.60 -6.85
C THR A 18 -2.22 0.20 -6.00
N TYR A 19 -3.45 -0.30 -5.84
CA TYR A 19 -4.44 0.37 -5.02
C TYR A 19 -4.03 0.45 -3.54
N ILE A 20 -3.57 -0.67 -2.99
CA ILE A 20 -3.16 -0.80 -1.58
C ILE A 20 -1.89 -0.01 -1.28
N TYR A 21 -0.87 -0.10 -2.14
CA TYR A 21 0.45 0.46 -1.84
C TYR A 21 0.67 1.89 -2.36
N ILE A 22 -0.17 2.37 -3.28
CA ILE A 22 0.00 3.68 -3.90
C ILE A 22 -1.25 4.53 -3.71
N VAL A 23 -2.41 4.09 -4.20
CA VAL A 23 -3.61 4.94 -4.23
C VAL A 23 -4.10 5.28 -2.82
N LEU A 24 -4.31 4.28 -1.96
CA LEU A 24 -4.80 4.51 -0.60
C LEU A 24 -3.84 5.38 0.25
N PRO A 25 -2.53 5.08 0.30
CA PRO A 25 -1.56 5.90 1.03
C PRO A 25 -1.49 7.32 0.50
N LEU A 26 -1.52 7.52 -0.83
CA LEU A 26 -1.51 8.86 -1.42
C LEU A 26 -2.74 9.67 -1.03
N ILE A 27 -3.92 9.06 -0.97
CA ILE A 27 -5.13 9.73 -0.50
C ILE A 27 -4.98 10.14 0.97
N MET A 28 -4.53 9.23 1.83
CA MET A 28 -4.31 9.53 3.26
C MET A 28 -3.28 10.65 3.45
N PHE A 29 -2.16 10.57 2.73
CA PHE A 29 -1.11 11.59 2.74
C PHE A 29 -1.65 12.95 2.27
N ALA A 30 -2.32 12.99 1.12
CA ALA A 30 -2.85 14.23 0.56
C ALA A 30 -3.85 14.90 1.50
N LEU A 31 -4.75 14.11 2.11
CA LEU A 31 -5.70 14.64 3.09
C LEU A 31 -5.00 15.15 4.35
N GLY A 32 -4.02 14.40 4.89
CA GLY A 32 -3.24 14.84 6.04
C GLY A 32 -2.47 16.13 5.77
N TRP A 33 -1.82 16.22 4.62
CA TRP A 33 -1.03 17.37 4.22
C TRP A 33 -1.89 18.61 3.93
N LEU A 34 -2.98 18.48 3.17
CA LEU A 34 -3.85 19.59 2.80
C LEU A 34 -4.60 20.18 4.01
N MET A 35 -4.94 19.34 4.99
CA MET A 35 -5.68 19.76 6.18
C MET A 35 -4.77 20.33 7.28
N GLY A 36 -3.46 20.08 7.22
CA GLY A 36 -2.46 20.72 8.09
C GLY A 36 -2.64 20.38 9.56
N ASP A 37 -2.65 21.41 10.43
CA ASP A 37 -2.66 21.25 11.90
C ASP A 37 -4.03 20.91 12.50
N ASN A 38 -5.10 20.91 11.70
CA ASN A 38 -6.43 20.64 12.24
C ASN A 38 -6.58 19.15 12.65
N ASP A 39 -7.61 18.85 13.44
CA ASP A 39 -7.81 17.50 13.98
C ASP A 39 -7.94 16.43 12.88
N MET A 40 -8.55 16.79 11.75
CA MET A 40 -8.67 15.88 10.59
C MET A 40 -7.32 15.64 9.90
N GLY A 41 -6.47 16.66 9.80
CA GLY A 41 -5.12 16.56 9.24
C GLY A 41 -4.23 15.66 10.08
N LYS A 42 -4.28 15.82 11.40
CA LYS A 42 -3.60 14.92 12.35
C LYS A 42 -4.13 13.49 12.27
N PHE A 43 -5.45 13.32 12.16
CA PHE A 43 -6.06 12.00 11.97
C PHE A 43 -5.55 11.31 10.71
N PHE A 44 -5.58 11.97 9.55
CA PHE A 44 -5.12 11.38 8.29
C PHE A 44 -3.61 11.17 8.26
N SER A 45 -2.82 12.05 8.88
CA SER A 45 -1.39 11.87 9.04
C SER A 45 -1.06 10.65 9.91
N GLY A 46 -1.76 10.50 11.03
CA GLY A 46 -1.70 9.31 11.88
C GLY A 46 -2.14 8.04 11.15
N LEU A 47 -3.20 8.12 10.35
CA LEU A 47 -3.69 7.01 9.55
C LEU A 47 -2.70 6.58 8.47
N PHE A 48 -2.11 7.53 7.74
CA PHE A 48 -1.04 7.27 6.78
C PHE A 48 0.15 6.57 7.44
N HIS A 49 0.58 7.06 8.61
CA HIS A 49 1.69 6.48 9.35
C HIS A 49 1.40 5.05 9.82
N ALA A 50 0.25 4.83 10.45
CA ALA A 50 -0.18 3.51 10.89
C ALA A 50 -0.34 2.53 9.71
N TYR A 51 -0.89 3.01 8.58
CA TYR A 51 -1.05 2.21 7.38
C TYR A 51 0.30 1.76 6.80
N ASN A 52 1.29 2.66 6.77
CA ASN A 52 2.65 2.31 6.35
C ASN A 52 3.23 1.22 7.27
N LEU A 53 3.14 1.38 8.59
CA LEU A 53 3.76 0.45 9.55
C LEU A 53 3.10 -0.93 9.60
N TYR A 54 1.77 -0.99 9.53
CA TYR A 54 1.03 -2.23 9.81
C TYR A 54 0.49 -2.93 8.57
N ILE A 55 0.23 -2.20 7.48
CA ILE A 55 -0.38 -2.75 6.26
C ILE A 55 0.63 -2.87 5.14
N MET A 56 1.36 -1.79 4.84
CA MET A 56 2.28 -1.78 3.71
C MET A 56 3.63 -2.39 4.01
N ASN A 57 4.15 -2.22 5.23
CA ASN A 57 5.48 -2.66 5.60
C ASN A 57 5.57 -4.19 5.47
N PRO A 58 6.43 -4.73 4.57
CA PRO A 58 6.64 -6.16 4.44
C PRO A 58 7.79 -6.69 5.31
N LEU A 59 8.49 -5.80 6.03
CA LEU A 59 9.60 -6.16 6.92
C LEU A 59 9.04 -6.65 8.26
N LEU A 60 9.27 -7.92 8.57
CA LEU A 60 8.81 -8.54 9.82
C LEU A 60 9.55 -7.97 11.03
N ASP A 61 8.77 -7.43 11.96
CA ASP A 61 9.22 -7.13 13.32
C ASP A 61 8.20 -7.76 14.28
N PHE A 62 8.54 -8.94 14.80
CA PHE A 62 7.68 -9.68 15.73
C PHE A 62 7.53 -8.99 17.09
N GLY A 63 8.49 -8.14 17.48
CA GLY A 63 8.39 -7.36 18.71
C GLY A 63 7.32 -6.28 18.60
N LYS A 64 7.23 -5.63 17.43
CA LYS A 64 6.23 -4.58 17.14
C LYS A 64 4.98 -5.08 16.42
N LYS A 65 4.91 -6.38 16.10
CA LYS A 65 3.84 -7.04 15.31
C LYS A 65 3.62 -6.36 13.95
N MET A 66 4.67 -5.82 13.36
CA MET A 66 4.68 -5.21 12.02
C MET A 66 5.10 -6.25 10.98
N GLY A 67 4.83 -6.00 9.70
CA GLY A 67 5.27 -6.90 8.62
C GLY A 67 4.27 -8.00 8.25
N ILE A 68 3.40 -8.41 9.18
CA ILE A 68 2.53 -9.59 8.98
C ILE A 68 1.56 -9.37 7.82
N ILE A 69 0.79 -8.28 7.84
CA ILE A 69 -0.18 -7.99 6.79
C ILE A 69 0.52 -7.65 5.46
N GLY A 70 1.62 -6.89 5.54
CA GLY A 70 2.43 -6.54 4.37
C GLY A 70 3.00 -7.75 3.64
N ILE A 71 3.14 -8.90 4.30
CA ILE A 71 3.50 -10.18 3.65
C ILE A 71 2.27 -10.97 3.21
N LEU A 72 1.22 -11.03 4.03
CA LEU A 72 0.06 -11.88 3.73
C LEU A 72 -0.71 -11.42 2.48
N ILE A 73 -0.86 -10.12 2.28
CA ILE A 73 -1.54 -9.54 1.11
C ILE A 73 -0.85 -9.96 -0.20
N PRO A 74 0.46 -9.70 -0.41
CA PRO A 74 1.12 -10.06 -1.66
C PRO A 74 1.18 -11.56 -1.86
N LEU A 75 1.39 -12.37 -0.81
CA LEU A 75 1.35 -13.83 -0.93
C LEU A 75 0.00 -14.33 -1.45
N PHE A 76 -1.11 -13.80 -0.92
CA PHE A 76 -2.44 -14.13 -1.42
C PHE A 76 -2.62 -13.72 -2.88
N LEU A 77 -2.21 -12.51 -3.25
CA LEU A 77 -2.35 -11.97 -4.60
C LEU A 77 -1.46 -12.70 -5.61
N PHE A 78 -0.25 -13.12 -5.22
CA PHE A 78 0.62 -13.98 -6.03
C PHE A 78 -0.02 -15.34 -6.27
N GLY A 79 -0.51 -15.99 -5.19
CA GLY A 79 -1.24 -17.25 -5.29
C GLY A 79 -2.45 -17.14 -6.22
N TRP A 80 -3.16 -16.01 -6.18
CA TRP A 80 -4.28 -15.76 -7.07
C TRP A 80 -3.89 -15.56 -8.54
N ALA A 81 -2.77 -14.88 -8.82
CA ALA A 81 -2.22 -14.77 -10.18
C ALA A 81 -1.75 -16.14 -10.72
N ILE A 82 -1.05 -16.92 -9.90
CA ILE A 82 -0.62 -18.29 -10.22
C ILE A 82 -1.82 -19.19 -10.52
N LYS A 83 -2.87 -19.15 -9.69
CA LYS A 83 -4.11 -19.93 -9.90
C LYS A 83 -4.77 -19.62 -11.25
N ARG A 84 -4.70 -18.37 -11.70
CA ARG A 84 -5.21 -17.92 -13.00
C ARG A 84 -4.24 -18.17 -14.16
N LYS A 85 -3.04 -18.71 -13.87
CA LYS A 85 -1.94 -18.91 -14.82
C LYS A 85 -1.53 -17.63 -15.55
N ASP A 86 -1.71 -16.49 -14.88
CA ASP A 86 -1.36 -15.18 -15.43
C ASP A 86 0.01 -14.75 -14.92
N TYR A 87 1.04 -15.20 -15.62
CA TYR A 87 2.43 -14.94 -15.23
C TYR A 87 2.86 -13.48 -15.48
N VAL A 88 2.18 -12.77 -16.38
CA VAL A 88 2.44 -11.33 -16.58
C VAL A 88 1.93 -10.56 -15.37
N ASP A 89 0.70 -10.84 -14.91
CA ASP A 89 0.16 -10.28 -13.67
C ASP A 89 1.05 -10.61 -12.47
N LEU A 90 1.50 -11.86 -12.35
CA LEU A 90 2.42 -12.28 -11.31
C LEU A 90 3.75 -11.50 -11.36
N ALA A 91 4.38 -11.38 -12.53
CA ALA A 91 5.66 -10.69 -12.68
C ALA A 91 5.57 -9.21 -12.29
N ILE A 92 4.50 -8.53 -12.73
CA ILE A 92 4.25 -7.14 -12.35
C ILE A 92 4.00 -7.03 -10.84
N SER A 93 3.18 -7.93 -10.29
CA SER A 93 2.88 -7.99 -8.85
C SER A 93 4.16 -8.16 -8.02
N VAL A 94 5.03 -9.09 -8.39
CA VAL A 94 6.34 -9.29 -7.73
C VAL A 94 7.22 -8.05 -7.84
N GLY A 95 7.22 -7.40 -9.02
CA GLY A 95 7.94 -6.14 -9.21
C GLY A 95 7.46 -5.02 -8.29
N ILE A 96 6.13 -4.87 -8.12
CA ILE A 96 5.55 -3.90 -7.19
C ILE A 96 5.98 -4.22 -5.76
N GLU A 97 5.90 -5.47 -5.31
CA GLU A 97 6.32 -5.85 -3.96
C GLU A 97 7.80 -5.59 -3.72
N ALA A 98 8.67 -5.88 -4.69
CA ALA A 98 10.09 -5.61 -4.57
C ALA A 98 10.38 -4.11 -4.38
N LEU A 99 9.62 -3.24 -5.05
CA LEU A 99 9.70 -1.79 -4.84
C LEU A 99 9.20 -1.36 -3.46
N VAL A 100 8.15 -2.00 -2.94
CA VAL A 100 7.63 -1.74 -1.58
C VAL A 100 8.65 -2.17 -0.53
N VAL A 101 9.23 -3.37 -0.66
CA VAL A 101 10.31 -3.85 0.20
C VAL A 101 11.48 -2.86 0.18
N LEU A 102 11.90 -2.40 -1.01
CA LEU A 102 12.97 -1.42 -1.14
C LEU A 102 12.63 -0.09 -0.46
N TYR A 103 11.40 0.42 -0.62
CA TYR A 103 10.93 1.65 0.00
C TYR A 103 11.03 1.61 1.53
N PHE A 104 10.64 0.48 2.16
CA PHE A 104 10.77 0.32 3.61
C PHE A 104 12.21 0.04 4.05
N TRP A 105 12.96 -0.74 3.27
CA TRP A 105 14.35 -1.08 3.61
C TRP A 105 15.27 0.14 3.55
N GLN A 106 15.03 1.05 2.60
CA GLN A 106 15.74 2.33 2.48
C GLN A 106 15.15 3.44 3.37
N GLU A 107 14.18 3.10 4.24
CA GLU A 107 13.59 4.04 5.18
C GLU A 107 12.94 5.28 4.52
N TRP A 108 12.57 5.18 3.24
CA TRP A 108 11.92 6.27 2.49
C TRP A 108 10.55 6.63 3.05
N ASN A 109 9.92 5.71 3.78
CA ASN A 109 8.71 5.97 4.53
C ASN A 109 8.88 7.09 5.57
N TYR A 110 10.06 7.26 6.16
CA TYR A 110 10.32 8.35 7.10
C TYR A 110 10.47 9.70 6.40
N LEU A 111 10.99 9.72 5.16
CA LEU A 111 11.01 10.92 4.33
C LEU A 111 9.59 11.36 3.97
N ALA A 112 8.72 10.41 3.64
CA ALA A 112 7.31 10.68 3.32
C ALA A 112 6.50 11.21 4.51
N ILE A 113 6.92 10.91 5.75
CA ILE A 113 6.27 11.41 6.96
C ILE A 113 6.65 12.87 7.26
N GLY A 114 7.85 13.31 6.87
CA GLY A 114 8.38 14.65 7.22
C GLY A 114 7.46 15.84 6.92
N PRO A 115 6.72 15.88 5.79
CA PRO A 115 5.79 16.97 5.49
C PRO A 115 4.48 16.96 6.30
N LEU A 116 4.17 15.86 6.99
CA LEU A 116 2.91 15.68 7.72
C LEU A 116 3.01 16.21 9.16
N ARG A 117 1.85 16.51 9.73
CA ARG A 117 1.73 17.05 11.09
C ARG A 117 0.91 16.09 11.95
N PHE A 118 1.41 15.78 13.13
CA PHE A 118 0.84 14.80 14.06
C PHE A 118 0.28 15.49 15.31
#